data_AF-A0A8U0HYU0-F1
#
_entry.id   AF-A0A8U0HYU0-F1
#
_cell.length_a   1.000
_cell.length_b   1.000
_cell.length_c   1.000
_cell.angle_alpha   90.00
_cell.angle_beta   90.00
_cell.angle_gamma   90.00
#
_symmetry.space_group_name_H-M   'P 1'
#
loop_
_entity.id
_entity.type
_entity.pdbx_description
1 polymer ?
#
loop_
_entity_poly.entity_id
_entity_poly.type
_entity_poly.pdbx_seq_one_letter_code
_entity_poly.pdbx_strand_id
1 'polypeptide(L)'
;MSSERASRGRVKRRQSHHWYWVAAIPAAFLLWLATLAWLALASSWEAFGFGTNVVELSLIALGIPFAFLTAYFPLAVYRDADYVNRTSGKWAPNPMRQALAAAPGLVVLVLVGVPSLFFGIPPTVPIVAGFVIDVPFATYYLYRRRERVGTPDVPW
;
A
#
# COMPACT_ATOMS: atom_id res chain seq x y z
N MET A 1 42.25 21.01 2.19
CA MET A 1 41.40 20.82 0.99
C MET A 1 41.08 19.34 0.68
N SER A 2 40.91 18.47 1.68
CA SER A 2 40.65 17.02 1.47
C SER A 2 39.27 16.56 1.98
N SER A 3 38.62 17.33 2.85
CA SER A 3 37.31 16.98 3.44
C SER A 3 36.11 17.20 2.53
N GLU A 4 36.17 18.15 1.58
CA GLU A 4 35.05 18.44 0.66
C GLU A 4 34.86 17.40 -0.46
N ARG A 5 35.93 16.68 -0.84
CA ARG A 5 35.80 15.60 -1.85
C ARG A 5 35.16 14.34 -1.26
N ALA A 6 35.36 14.08 0.04
CA ALA A 6 34.73 12.97 0.75
C ALA A 6 33.26 13.21 1.12
N SER A 7 32.78 14.46 1.10
CA SER A 7 31.35 14.78 1.24
C SER A 7 30.63 14.66 -0.11
N ARG A 8 31.25 15.09 -1.22
CA ARG A 8 30.68 14.96 -2.57
C ARG A 8 30.48 13.52 -3.03
N GLY A 9 31.33 12.57 -2.60
CA GLY A 9 31.15 11.13 -2.86
C GLY A 9 30.05 10.45 -2.02
N ARG A 10 29.59 11.08 -0.93
CA ARG A 10 28.54 10.55 -0.05
C ARG A 10 27.14 11.07 -0.35
N VAL A 11 26.99 12.01 -1.29
CA VAL A 11 25.69 12.32 -1.91
C VAL A 11 25.41 11.29 -3.00
N LYS A 12 25.51 10.01 -2.65
CA LYS A 12 24.87 8.94 -3.40
C LYS A 12 23.39 9.30 -3.32
N ARG A 13 22.78 9.70 -4.44
CA ARG A 13 21.34 10.02 -4.54
C ARG A 13 20.58 8.91 -3.80
N ARG A 14 20.17 9.17 -2.55
CA ARG A 14 19.62 8.14 -1.67
C ARG A 14 18.15 8.01 -2.03
N GLN A 15 17.87 7.54 -3.24
CA GLN A 15 16.52 7.36 -3.75
C GLN A 15 15.75 6.45 -2.78
N SER A 16 14.67 6.98 -2.20
CA SER A 16 13.74 6.19 -1.42
C SER A 16 12.89 5.36 -2.38
N HIS A 17 13.08 4.04 -2.38
CA HIS A 17 12.21 3.10 -3.09
C HIS A 17 10.89 2.82 -2.34
N HIS A 18 10.67 3.44 -1.18
CA HIS A 18 9.47 3.21 -0.37
C HIS A 18 8.18 3.74 -1.02
N TRP A 19 8.31 4.66 -1.98
CA TRP A 19 7.28 4.99 -2.97
C TRP A 19 6.55 3.75 -3.50
N TYR A 20 7.29 2.67 -3.85
CA TYR A 20 6.71 1.55 -4.58
C TYR A 20 5.72 0.77 -3.71
N TRP A 21 6.00 0.71 -2.42
CA TRP A 21 5.10 0.12 -1.44
C TRP A 21 3.84 0.95 -1.21
N VAL A 22 3.93 2.29 -1.28
CA VAL A 22 2.75 3.17 -1.24
C VAL A 22 1.92 3.00 -2.52
N ALA A 23 2.57 2.90 -3.69
CA ALA A 23 1.92 2.66 -4.98
C ALA A 23 1.32 1.26 -5.12
N ALA A 24 1.85 0.27 -4.39
CA ALA A 24 1.34 -1.09 -4.40
C ALA A 24 -0.10 -1.19 -3.87
N ILE A 25 -0.51 -0.31 -2.94
CA ILE A 25 -1.89 -0.31 -2.40
C ILE A 25 -2.95 -0.10 -3.50
N PRO A 26 -2.99 1.06 -4.20
CA PRO A 26 -4.00 1.26 -5.24
C PRO A 26 -3.81 0.32 -6.44
N ALA A 27 -2.58 -0.05 -6.78
CA ALA A 27 -2.32 -1.00 -7.87
C ALA A 27 -2.88 -2.40 -7.56
N ALA A 28 -2.62 -2.92 -6.36
CA ALA A 28 -3.16 -4.21 -5.93
C ALA A 28 -4.69 -4.17 -5.80
N PHE A 29 -5.26 -3.05 -5.36
CA PHE A 29 -6.71 -2.87 -5.31
C PHE A 29 -7.35 -2.91 -6.72
N LEU A 30 -6.78 -2.22 -7.70
CA LEU A 30 -7.26 -2.26 -9.09
C LEU A 30 -7.13 -3.65 -9.70
N LEU A 31 -6.01 -4.33 -9.46
CA LEU A 31 -5.81 -5.71 -9.90
C LEU A 31 -6.88 -6.63 -9.28
N TRP A 32 -7.15 -6.45 -7.99
CA TRP A 32 -8.18 -7.22 -7.30
C TRP A 32 -9.57 -6.98 -7.89
N LEU A 33 -9.97 -5.73 -8.12
CA LEU A 33 -11.23 -5.42 -8.79
C LEU A 33 -11.31 -6.03 -10.19
N ALA A 34 -10.21 -5.97 -10.96
CA ALA A 34 -10.14 -6.61 -12.28
C ALA A 34 -10.32 -8.14 -12.18
N THR A 35 -9.71 -8.78 -11.19
CA THR A 35 -9.90 -10.22 -10.96
C THR A 35 -11.34 -10.56 -10.54
N LEU A 36 -11.98 -9.74 -9.70
CA LEU A 36 -13.38 -9.94 -9.33
C LEU A 36 -14.33 -9.74 -10.51
N ALA A 37 -14.10 -8.70 -11.32
CA ALA A 37 -14.88 -8.43 -12.53
C ALA A 37 -14.73 -9.58 -13.54
N TRP A 38 -13.50 -10.09 -13.71
CA TRP A 38 -13.24 -11.25 -14.55
C TRP A 38 -13.96 -12.50 -14.05
N LEU A 39 -13.89 -12.79 -12.74
CA LEU A 39 -14.59 -13.93 -12.15
C LEU A 39 -16.12 -13.82 -12.30
N ALA A 40 -16.67 -12.63 -12.08
CA ALA A 40 -18.10 -12.38 -12.27
C ALA A 40 -18.51 -12.62 -13.73
N LEU A 41 -17.73 -12.12 -14.69
CA LEU A 41 -17.95 -12.36 -16.12
C LEU A 41 -17.84 -13.86 -16.44
N ALA A 42 -16.79 -14.53 -15.97
CA ALA A 42 -16.58 -15.95 -16.18
C ALA A 42 -17.76 -16.78 -15.65
N SER A 43 -18.24 -16.47 -14.45
CA SER A 43 -19.37 -17.17 -13.81
C SER A 43 -20.71 -16.98 -14.53
N SER A 44 -20.84 -15.97 -15.41
CA SER A 44 -22.05 -15.76 -16.21
C SER A 44 -22.20 -16.75 -17.36
N TRP A 45 -21.13 -17.47 -17.73
CA TRP A 45 -21.19 -18.56 -18.69
C TRP A 45 -21.54 -19.88 -17.98
N GLU A 46 -22.55 -20.60 -18.48
CA GLU A 46 -22.99 -21.90 -17.92
C GLU A 46 -21.87 -22.95 -17.84
N ALA A 47 -20.81 -22.80 -18.62
CA ALA A 47 -19.64 -23.69 -18.61
C ALA A 47 -18.71 -23.50 -17.39
N PHE A 48 -18.85 -22.41 -16.62
CA PHE A 48 -17.96 -22.07 -15.51
C PHE A 48 -18.74 -21.93 -14.20
N GLY A 49 -19.16 -23.07 -13.64
CA GLY A 49 -19.69 -23.14 -12.28
C GLY A 49 -18.57 -23.09 -11.24
N PHE A 50 -18.28 -21.91 -10.68
CA PHE A 50 -17.36 -21.79 -9.55
C PHE A 50 -18.10 -22.06 -8.23
N GLY A 51 -17.72 -23.12 -7.52
CA GLY A 51 -18.20 -23.34 -6.15
C GLY A 51 -17.63 -22.30 -5.17
N THR A 52 -18.35 -22.03 -4.08
CA THR A 52 -17.93 -21.10 -3.00
C THR A 52 -16.51 -21.35 -2.49
N ASN A 53 -16.07 -22.62 -2.45
CA ASN A 53 -14.74 -23.02 -2.00
C ASN A 53 -13.58 -22.46 -2.86
N VAL A 54 -13.79 -22.25 -4.17
CA VAL A 54 -12.74 -21.72 -5.07
C VAL A 54 -12.50 -20.22 -4.84
N VAL A 55 -13.59 -19.50 -4.54
CA VAL A 55 -13.56 -18.07 -4.19
C VAL A 55 -12.85 -17.87 -2.85
N GLU A 56 -13.14 -18.73 -1.86
CA GLU A 56 -12.47 -18.70 -0.55
C GLU A 56 -10.96 -18.98 -0.65
N LEU A 57 -10.54 -19.97 -1.45
CA LEU A 57 -9.12 -20.26 -1.69
C LEU A 57 -8.36 -19.06 -2.27
N SER A 58 -8.98 -18.34 -3.20
CA SER A 58 -8.39 -17.15 -3.82
C SER A 58 -8.30 -15.97 -2.83
N LEU A 59 -9.30 -15.81 -1.97
CA LEU A 59 -9.28 -14.81 -0.90
C LEU A 59 -8.24 -15.11 0.17
N ILE A 60 -8.01 -16.39 0.50
CA ILE A 60 -6.93 -16.79 1.41
C ILE A 60 -5.56 -16.53 0.78
N ALA A 61 -5.38 -16.91 -0.49
CA ALA A 61 -4.12 -16.71 -1.22
C ALA A 61 -3.74 -15.23 -1.35
N LEU A 62 -4.72 -14.35 -1.59
CA LEU A 62 -4.53 -12.89 -1.66
C LEU A 62 -4.54 -12.20 -0.29
N GLY A 63 -5.07 -12.86 0.74
CA GLY A 63 -5.17 -12.30 2.09
C GLY A 63 -3.80 -11.99 2.70
N ILE A 64 -2.80 -12.85 2.46
CA ILE A 64 -1.44 -12.63 2.96
C ILE A 64 -0.81 -11.36 2.34
N PRO A 65 -0.79 -11.19 1.00
CA PRO A 65 -0.37 -9.94 0.37
C PRO A 65 -1.07 -8.68 0.92
N PHE A 66 -2.40 -8.73 1.10
CA PHE A 66 -3.16 -7.57 1.59
C PHE A 66 -2.81 -7.25 3.05
N ALA A 67 -2.76 -8.27 3.91
CA ALA A 67 -2.37 -8.09 5.31
C ALA A 67 -0.94 -7.51 5.42
N PHE A 68 0.00 -8.01 4.61
CA PHE A 68 1.35 -7.48 4.57
C PHE A 68 1.38 -6.01 4.12
N LEU A 69 0.69 -5.70 3.02
CA LEU A 69 0.65 -4.35 2.47
C LEU A 69 0.07 -3.36 3.48
N THR A 70 -1.07 -3.69 4.11
CA THR A 70 -1.69 -2.86 5.16
C THR A 70 -0.79 -2.71 6.38
N ALA A 71 -0.13 -3.78 6.84
CA ALA A 71 0.78 -3.71 7.98
C ALA A 71 2.02 -2.85 7.69
N TYR A 72 2.55 -2.94 6.47
CA TYR A 72 3.75 -2.21 6.06
C TYR A 72 3.46 -0.76 5.65
N PHE A 73 2.21 -0.45 5.28
CA PHE A 73 1.81 0.81 4.68
C PHE A 73 2.19 2.06 5.50
N PRO A 74 1.96 2.14 6.84
CA PRO A 74 2.35 3.30 7.63
C PRO A 74 3.86 3.55 7.62
N LEU A 75 4.65 2.47 7.64
CA LEU A 75 6.11 2.54 7.59
C LEU A 75 6.60 2.98 6.20
N ALA A 76 5.98 2.49 5.13
CA ALA A 76 6.27 2.91 3.77
C ALA A 76 6.03 4.43 3.59
N VAL A 77 4.88 4.92 4.06
CA VAL A 77 4.51 6.34 4.02
C VAL A 77 5.48 7.17 4.87
N TYR A 78 5.85 6.72 6.07
CA TYR A 78 6.83 7.42 6.91
C TYR A 78 8.16 7.61 6.18
N ARG A 79 8.71 6.53 5.60
CA ARG A 79 10.02 6.58 4.95
C ARG A 79 10.01 7.40 3.66
N ASP A 80 8.93 7.32 2.88
CA ASP A 80 8.79 8.17 1.70
C ASP A 80 8.59 9.65 2.08
N ALA A 81 7.77 9.95 3.09
CA ALA A 81 7.56 11.32 3.55
C ALA A 81 8.83 11.94 4.14
N ASP A 82 9.63 11.19 4.91
CA ASP A 82 10.93 11.65 5.41
C ASP A 82 11.92 11.94 4.28
N TYR A 83 11.94 11.08 3.25
CA TYR A 83 12.73 11.34 2.05
C TYR A 83 12.28 12.61 1.32
N VAL A 84 10.98 12.74 1.06
CA VAL A 84 10.41 13.91 0.37
C VAL A 84 10.68 15.19 1.16
N ASN A 85 10.49 15.16 2.48
CA ASN A 85 10.74 16.29 3.37
C ASN A 85 12.19 16.79 3.32
N ARG A 86 13.16 15.89 3.13
CA ARG A 86 14.58 16.23 3.05
C ARG A 86 15.05 16.63 1.66
N THR A 87 14.34 16.24 0.60
CA THR A 87 14.86 16.31 -0.79
C THR A 87 14.04 17.14 -1.75
N SER A 88 12.73 17.29 -1.53
CA SER A 88 11.84 17.92 -2.52
C SER A 88 12.04 19.43 -2.64
N GLY A 89 12.30 20.12 -1.53
CA GLY A 89 12.33 21.60 -1.46
C GLY A 89 10.98 22.29 -1.75
N LYS A 90 10.01 21.61 -2.37
CA LYS A 90 8.69 22.14 -2.78
C LYS A 90 7.54 21.63 -1.92
N TRP A 91 7.69 20.43 -1.34
CA TRP A 91 6.74 19.84 -0.42
C TRP A 91 7.47 19.20 0.76
N ALA A 92 7.15 19.67 1.96
CA ALA A 92 7.78 19.26 3.22
C ALA A 92 6.74 18.58 4.12
N PRO A 93 6.28 17.35 3.79
CA PRO A 93 5.33 16.63 4.63
C PRO A 93 6.00 16.25 5.96
N ASN A 94 5.32 16.49 7.08
CA ASN A 94 5.77 15.95 8.37
C ASN A 94 5.62 14.41 8.34
N PRO A 95 6.71 13.63 8.44
CA PRO A 95 6.66 12.18 8.24
C PRO A 95 5.78 11.46 9.25
N MET A 96 5.80 11.91 10.51
CA MET A 96 5.01 11.30 11.58
C MET A 96 3.51 11.51 11.38
N ARG A 97 3.10 12.72 10.98
CA ARG A 97 1.68 13.00 10.71
C ARG A 97 1.14 12.18 9.54
N GLN A 98 1.94 11.98 8.48
CA GLN A 98 1.54 11.16 7.35
C GLN A 98 1.46 9.67 7.72
N ALA A 99 2.41 9.17 8.50
CA ALA A 99 2.39 7.79 8.98
C ALA A 99 1.16 7.51 9.86
N LEU A 100 0.80 8.46 10.74
CA LEU A 100 -0.42 8.37 11.55
C LEU A 100 -1.68 8.42 10.68
N ALA A 101 -1.71 9.25 9.64
CA ALA A 101 -2.83 9.31 8.70
C ALA A 101 -2.95 8.04 7.85
N ALA A 102 -1.87 7.29 7.65
CA ALA A 102 -1.83 6.00 6.99
C ALA A 102 -2.15 4.80 7.92
N ALA A 103 -2.22 5.01 9.23
CA ALA A 103 -2.48 3.95 10.19
C ALA A 103 -3.93 3.40 10.27
N PRO A 104 -5.00 4.09 9.81
CA PRO A 104 -6.38 3.60 9.98
C PRO A 104 -6.64 2.18 9.47
N GLY A 105 -6.09 1.78 8.32
CA GLY A 105 -6.28 0.41 7.80
C GLY A 105 -5.64 -0.64 8.70
N LEU A 106 -4.43 -0.38 9.21
CA LEU A 106 -3.78 -1.24 10.21
C LEU A 106 -4.56 -1.30 11.53
N VAL A 107 -5.09 -0.17 11.99
CA VAL A 107 -5.92 -0.13 13.20
C VAL A 107 -7.16 -0.99 13.02
N VAL A 108 -7.86 -0.91 11.89
CA VAL A 108 -9.02 -1.76 11.61
C VAL A 108 -8.62 -3.22 11.48
N LEU A 109 -7.51 -3.53 10.81
CA LEU A 109 -6.98 -4.89 10.70
C LEU A 109 -6.79 -5.52 12.08
N VAL A 110 -6.22 -4.78 13.04
CA VAL A 110 -5.98 -5.28 14.40
C VAL A 110 -7.26 -5.30 15.23
N LEU A 111 -8.02 -4.20 15.23
CA LEU A 111 -9.23 -4.06 16.06
C LEU A 111 -10.36 -4.99 15.64
N VAL A 112 -10.45 -5.36 14.36
CA VAL A 112 -11.43 -6.32 13.86
C VAL A 112 -10.81 -7.73 13.77
N GLY A 113 -9.53 -7.81 13.42
CA GLY A 113 -8.81 -9.09 13.29
C GLY A 113 -8.67 -9.84 14.60
N VAL A 114 -8.29 -9.17 15.69
CA VAL A 114 -8.15 -9.84 16.99
C VAL A 114 -9.49 -10.39 17.48
N PRO A 115 -10.61 -9.64 17.51
CA PRO A 115 -11.93 -10.20 17.84
C PRO A 115 -12.38 -11.31 16.89
N SER A 116 -12.03 -11.23 15.59
CA SER A 116 -12.46 -12.25 14.62
C SER A 116 -12.06 -13.68 15.01
N LEU A 117 -10.91 -13.83 15.68
CA LEU A 117 -10.40 -15.10 16.20
C LEU A 117 -11.29 -15.72 17.29
N PHE A 118 -12.11 -14.92 17.97
CA PHE A 118 -12.96 -15.37 19.08
C PHE A 118 -14.46 -15.45 18.70
N PHE A 119 -14.89 -14.66 17.73
CA PHE A 119 -16.30 -14.56 17.33
C PHE A 119 -16.67 -15.34 16.05
N GLY A 120 -15.75 -16.14 15.51
CA GLY A 120 -16.00 -16.96 14.31
C GLY A 120 -16.17 -16.12 13.03
N ILE A 121 -15.65 -14.89 13.01
CA ILE A 121 -15.68 -14.04 11.82
C ILE A 121 -14.57 -14.52 10.88
N PRO A 122 -14.83 -14.66 9.56
CA PRO A 122 -13.81 -15.07 8.61
C PRO A 122 -12.61 -14.11 8.63
N PRO A 123 -11.35 -14.61 8.62
CA PRO A 123 -10.15 -13.77 8.71
C PRO A 123 -9.98 -12.85 7.49
N THR A 124 -10.67 -13.15 6.38
CA THR A 124 -10.68 -12.33 5.17
C THR A 124 -11.36 -10.97 5.38
N VAL A 125 -12.37 -10.90 6.25
CA VAL A 125 -13.14 -9.68 6.53
C VAL A 125 -12.25 -8.54 7.07
N PRO A 126 -11.51 -8.71 8.19
CA PRO A 126 -10.64 -7.66 8.70
C PRO A 126 -9.51 -7.30 7.74
N ILE A 127 -9.00 -8.26 6.97
CA ILE A 127 -7.94 -8.04 5.97
C ILE A 127 -8.43 -7.14 4.85
N VAL A 128 -9.56 -7.47 4.23
CA VAL A 128 -10.14 -6.68 3.14
C VAL A 128 -10.56 -5.31 3.64
N ALA A 129 -11.19 -5.23 4.81
CA ALA A 129 -11.62 -3.97 5.40
C ALA A 129 -10.43 -3.02 5.66
N GLY A 130 -9.36 -3.52 6.31
CA GLY A 130 -8.15 -2.73 6.55
C GLY A 130 -7.51 -2.25 5.26
N PHE A 131 -7.37 -3.14 4.27
CA PHE A 131 -6.78 -2.80 2.98
C PHE A 131 -7.58 -1.75 2.21
N VAL A 132 -8.91 -1.88 2.13
CA VAL A 132 -9.77 -0.91 1.44
C VAL A 132 -9.70 0.47 2.08
N ILE A 133 -9.55 0.54 3.41
CA ILE A 133 -9.41 1.81 4.14
C ILE A 133 -8.09 2.54 3.79
N ASP A 134 -7.03 1.82 3.46
CA ASP A 134 -5.74 2.43 3.08
C ASP A 134 -5.78 3.08 1.68
N VAL A 135 -6.66 2.61 0.78
CA VAL A 135 -6.70 3.00 -0.64
C VAL A 135 -6.92 4.51 -0.85
N PRO A 136 -7.89 5.19 -0.21
CA PRO A 136 -8.10 6.63 -0.39
C PRO A 136 -6.88 7.45 0.01
N PHE A 137 -6.26 7.13 1.14
CA PHE A 137 -5.08 7.84 1.62
C PHE A 137 -3.88 7.58 0.70
N ALA A 138 -3.62 6.33 0.29
CA ALA A 138 -2.54 6.00 -0.64
C ALA A 138 -2.67 6.78 -1.95
N THR A 139 -3.87 6.81 -2.52
CA THR A 139 -4.18 7.53 -3.77
C THR A 139 -3.96 9.03 -3.60
N TYR A 140 -4.48 9.63 -2.53
CA TYR A 140 -4.31 11.04 -2.20
C TYR A 140 -2.83 11.41 -2.01
N TYR A 141 -2.08 10.61 -1.26
CA TYR A 141 -0.68 10.85 -0.98
C TYR A 141 0.16 10.82 -2.27
N LEU A 142 -0.05 9.81 -3.12
CA LEU A 142 0.65 9.68 -4.41
C LEU A 142 0.30 10.80 -5.38
N TYR A 143 -0.96 11.22 -5.42
CA TYR A 143 -1.41 12.37 -6.20
C TYR A 143 -0.64 13.63 -5.80
N ARG A 144 -0.61 13.95 -4.50
CA ARG A 144 0.08 15.13 -3.97
C ARG A 144 1.59 15.06 -4.18
N ARG A 145 2.15 13.86 -4.05
CA ARG A 145 3.57 13.60 -4.35
C ARG A 145 3.90 13.87 -5.81
N ARG A 146 3.08 13.36 -6.73
CA ARG A 146 3.26 13.56 -8.18
C ARG A 146 3.24 15.03 -8.57
N GLU A 147 2.28 15.81 -8.05
CA GLU A 147 2.15 17.24 -8.37
C GLU A 147 3.35 18.08 -7.89
N ARG A 148 3.90 17.76 -6.71
CA ARG A 148 4.87 18.63 -6.04
C ARG A 148 6.32 18.20 -6.23
N VAL A 149 6.55 16.89 -6.35
CA VAL A 149 7.89 16.28 -6.40
C VAL A 149 8.19 15.73 -7.80
N GLY A 150 7.16 15.58 -8.65
CA GLY A 150 7.25 14.83 -9.90
C GLY A 150 7.19 13.32 -9.67
N THR A 151 6.94 12.56 -10.74
CA THR A 151 7.34 11.15 -10.80
C THR A 151 8.87 11.10 -10.70
N PRO A 152 9.48 10.07 -10.07
CA PRO A 152 10.91 9.90 -10.16
C PRO A 152 11.22 9.81 -11.66
N ASP A 153 12.17 10.60 -12.13
CA ASP A 153 12.71 10.38 -13.46
C ASP A 153 13.10 8.88 -13.52
N VAL A 154 12.51 8.18 -14.49
CA VAL A 154 12.41 6.72 -14.65
C VAL A 154 13.76 5.95 -14.57
N PRO A 155 13.72 4.61 -14.43
CA PRO A 155 14.59 3.87 -13.52
C PRO A 155 15.82 3.28 -14.21
N TRP A 156 16.95 3.98 -14.15
CA TRP A 156 18.29 3.38 -14.28
C TRP A 156 19.34 4.34 -13.73
#